data_AF-A0A9X9Z0B3-F1
#
_entry.id   AF-A0A9X9Z0B3-F1
#
_cell.length_a   1.000
_cell.length_b   1.000
_cell.length_c   1.000
_cell.angle_alpha   90.00
_cell.angle_beta   90.00
_cell.angle_gamma   90.00
#
_symmetry.space_group_name_H-M   'P 1'
#
loop_
_entity.id
_entity.type
_entity.pdbx_description
1 polymer ?
#
loop_
_entity_poly.entity_id
_entity_poly.type
_entity_poly.pdbx_seq_one_letter_code
_entity_poly.pdbx_strand_id
1 'polypeptide(L)' 'MSERKPVVLVPGASGFVGRHVAPELAREGWSVRSAVRSLEGIDDEVVIESIGPDTDWQAALEGVDAVVHLAARG' A
#
# COMPACT_ATOMS: atom_id res chain seq x y z
N MET A 1 14.94 -17.94 -14.59
CA MET A 1 13.62 -17.66 -13.98
C MET A 1 13.63 -16.19 -13.62
N SER A 2 12.72 -15.36 -14.15
CA SER A 2 12.63 -13.97 -13.70
C SER A 2 12.08 -13.99 -12.28
N GLU A 3 12.82 -13.44 -11.32
CA GLU A 3 12.29 -13.24 -9.96
C GLU A 3 11.15 -12.22 -10.03
N ARG A 4 10.05 -12.49 -9.33
CA ARG A 4 8.93 -11.54 -9.25
C ARG A 4 9.36 -10.34 -8.42
N LYS A 5 8.91 -9.14 -8.81
CA LYS A 5 9.06 -7.91 -8.03
C LYS A 5 8.36 -8.12 -6.67
N PRO A 6 9.03 -7.88 -5.52
CA PRO A 6 8.40 -8.02 -4.21
C PRO A 6 7.31 -6.94 -4.04
N VAL A 7 6.23 -7.29 -3.35
CA VAL A 7 5.04 -6.44 -3.17
C VAL A 7 5.04 -5.84 -1.76
N VAL A 8 4.83 -4.53 -1.67
CA VAL A 8 4.68 -3.81 -0.40
C VAL A 8 3.31 -3.14 -0.32
N LEU A 9 2.57 -3.42 0.75
CA LEU A 9 1.32 -2.73 1.06
C LEU A 9 1.62 -1.44 1.83
N VAL A 10 1.10 -0.31 1.34
CA VAL A 10 1.32 1.02 1.94
C VAL A 10 -0.01 1.69 2.27
N PRO A 11 -0.56 1.50 3.49
CA PRO A 11 -1.65 2.34 3.99
C PRO A 11 -1.18 3.77 4.18
N GLY A 12 -1.95 4.74 3.68
CA GLY A 12 -1.57 6.16 3.71
C GLY A 12 -0.56 6.56 2.64
N ALA A 13 -0.48 5.82 1.54
CA ALA A 13 0.39 6.10 0.40
C ALA A 13 0.21 7.51 -0.22
N SER A 14 -0.99 8.09 -0.19
CA SER A 14 -1.24 9.45 -0.67
C SER A 14 -1.04 10.55 0.38
N GLY A 15 -0.71 10.18 1.63
CA GLY A 15 -0.50 11.10 2.73
C GLY A 15 0.81 11.92 2.62
N PHE A 16 1.03 12.81 3.60
CA PHE A 16 2.20 13.70 3.65
C PHE A 16 3.53 12.95 3.49
N VAL A 17 3.70 11.84 4.21
CA VAL A 17 4.88 10.98 4.12
C VAL A 17 4.77 10.00 2.95
N GLY A 18 3.59 9.39 2.76
CA GLY A 18 3.36 8.36 1.75
C GLY A 18 3.73 8.79 0.33
N ARG A 19 3.39 10.02 -0.06
CA ARG A 19 3.66 10.54 -1.41
C ARG A 19 5.15 10.63 -1.76
N HIS A 20 6.02 10.57 -0.76
CA HIS A 20 7.48 10.52 -0.94
C HIS A 20 8.01 9.09 -0.82
N VAL A 21 7.45 8.29 0.09
CA VAL A 21 7.89 6.91 0.34
C VAL A 21 7.47 5.95 -0.79
N ALA A 22 6.23 6.03 -1.27
CA ALA A 22 5.73 5.11 -2.30
C ALA A 22 6.53 5.19 -3.62
N PRO A 23 6.85 6.38 -4.18
CA PRO A 23 7.73 6.46 -5.35
C PRO A 23 9.13 5.89 -5.10
N GLU A 24 9.69 6.08 -3.91
CA GLU A 24 11.03 5.57 -3.59
C GLU A 24 11.06 4.05 -3.49
N LEU A 25 10.05 3.43 -2.86
CA LEU A 25 9.88 1.97 -2.86
C LEU A 25 9.78 1.42 -4.29
N ALA A 26 9.03 2.11 -5.16
CA ALA A 26 8.91 1.71 -6.56
C ALA A 26 10.25 1.77 -7.31
N ARG A 27 11.06 2.80 -7.05
CA ARG A 27 12.42 3.00 -7.58
C ARG A 27 13.41 1.94 -7.09
N GLU A 28 13.28 1.53 -5.83
CA GLU A 28 14.05 0.45 -5.21
C GLU A 28 13.60 -0.95 -5.63
N GLY A 29 12.70 -1.05 -6.61
CA GLY A 29 12.32 -2.34 -7.17
C GLY A 29 11.19 -3.04 -6.42
N TRP A 30 10.33 -2.32 -5.69
CA TRP A 30 9.08 -2.86 -5.13
C TRP A 30 7.85 -2.59 -6.00
N SER A 31 6.92 -3.53 -6.06
CA SER A 31 5.54 -3.25 -6.49
C SER A 31 4.78 -2.66 -5.31
N VAL A 32 4.27 -1.44 -5.46
CA VAL A 32 3.59 -0.73 -4.37
C VAL A 32 2.10 -0.94 -4.50
N ARG A 33 1.49 -1.58 -3.51
CA ARG A 33 0.03 -1.65 -3.35
C ARG A 33 -0.43 -0.59 -2.38
N SER A 34 -1.29 0.31 -2.83
CA SER A 34 -1.78 1.42 -2.01
C SER A 34 -3.10 1.05 -1.33
N ALA A 35 -3.15 1.07 0.01
CA ALA A 35 -4.43 1.00 0.73
C ALA A 35 -5.02 2.40 0.85
N VAL A 36 -6.12 2.62 0.12
CA VAL A 36 -6.79 3.93 -0.06
C VAL A 36 -8.23 3.86 0.45
N ARG A 37 -8.82 5.02 0.79
CA ARG A 37 -10.25 5.08 1.18
C ARG A 37 -11.19 5.12 -0.02
N SER A 38 -10.69 5.58 -1.16
CA SER A 38 -11.37 5.66 -2.44
C SER A 38 -10.30 5.55 -3.52
N LEU A 39 -10.63 4.97 -4.67
CA LEU A 39 -9.69 4.85 -5.78
C LEU A 39 -9.24 6.25 -6.23
N GLU A 40 -7.92 6.44 -6.38
CA GLU A 40 -7.30 7.69 -6.85
C GLU A 40 -6.76 7.55 -8.28
N GLY A 41 -6.90 6.35 -8.87
CA GLY A 41 -6.50 6.08 -10.26
C GLY A 41 -5.00 5.80 -10.41
N ILE A 42 -4.35 5.40 -9.33
CA ILE A 42 -2.96 4.95 -9.31
C ILE A 42 -2.93 3.44 -9.57
N ASP A 43 -1.84 2.93 -10.13
CA ASP A 43 -1.64 1.48 -10.30
C ASP A 43 -1.63 0.75 -8.94
N ASP A 44 -2.28 -0.42 -8.88
CA ASP A 44 -2.36 -1.35 -7.72
C ASP A 44 -2.90 -0.70 -6.42
N GLU A 45 -4.18 -0.33 -6.45
CA GLU A 45 -4.94 0.16 -5.29
C GLU A 45 -5.84 -0.92 -4.68
N VAL A 46 -5.93 -0.92 -3.35
CA VAL A 46 -6.93 -1.67 -2.60
C VAL A 46 -7.73 -0.72 -1.72
N VAL A 47 -9.06 -0.81 -1.80
CA VAL A 47 -9.94 0.02 -1.00
C VAL A 47 -10.06 -0.55 0.40
N ILE A 48 -9.68 0.24 1.41
CA ILE A 48 -9.89 -0.01 2.83
C ILE A 48 -10.61 1.23 3.41
N GLU A 49 -11.92 1.11 3.61
CA GLU A 49 -12.77 2.24 4.04
C GLU A 49 -12.34 2.82 5.39
N SER A 50 -12.03 1.94 6.34
CA SER A 50 -11.61 2.30 7.68
C SER A 50 -10.57 1.32 8.21
N ILE A 51 -9.61 1.87 8.96
CA ILE A 51 -8.57 1.11 9.64
C ILE A 51 -8.89 1.06 11.14
N GLY A 52 -9.24 -0.12 11.62
CA GLY A 52 -9.66 -0.43 12.98
C GLY A 52 -9.46 -1.91 13.32
N PRO A 53 -9.88 -2.34 14.52
CA PRO A 53 -9.74 -3.73 14.96
C PRO A 53 -10.49 -4.73 14.07
N ASP A 54 -11.58 -4.28 13.43
CA ASP A 54 -12.43 -5.11 12.58
C ASP A 54 -12.11 -4.99 11.08
N THR A 55 -11.00 -4.33 10.72
CA THR A 55 -10.62 -4.19 9.30
C THR A 55 -10.26 -5.55 8.72
N ASP A 56 -10.96 -5.94 7.66
CA ASP A 56 -10.59 -7.09 6.84
C ASP A 56 -9.39 -6.73 5.95
N TRP A 57 -8.26 -7.38 6.21
CA TRP A 57 -7.01 -7.18 5.48
C TRP A 57 -6.76 -8.25 4.42
N GLN A 58 -7.63 -9.26 4.28
CA GLN A 58 -7.31 -10.47 3.52
C GLN A 58 -6.99 -10.14 2.05
N ALA A 59 -7.84 -9.36 1.38
CA ALA A 59 -7.61 -8.94 0.00
C ALA A 59 -6.39 -8.01 -0.14
N ALA A 60 -6.15 -7.14 0.85
CA ALA A 60 -5.03 -6.20 0.81
C ALA A 60 -3.67 -6.90 0.98
N LEU A 61 -3.61 -7.96 1.80
CA LEU A 61 -2.39 -8.70 2.13
C LEU A 61 -2.09 -9.86 1.16
N GLU A 62 -2.99 -10.17 0.23
CA GLU A 62 -2.77 -11.28 -0.70
C GLU A 62 -1.51 -11.05 -1.56
N GLY A 63 -0.53 -11.95 -1.43
CA GLY A 63 0.74 -11.87 -2.17
C GLY A 63 1.66 -10.72 -1.76
N VAL A 64 1.41 -10.07 -0.61
CA VAL A 64 2.25 -9.01 -0.06
C VAL A 64 3.44 -9.60 0.70
N ASP A 65 4.64 -9.08 0.42
CA ASP A 65 5.88 -9.47 1.08
C ASP A 65 6.21 -8.58 2.29
N ALA A 66 5.74 -7.31 2.29
CA ALA A 66 5.98 -6.35 3.37
C ALA A 66 4.83 -5.34 3.55
N VAL A 67 4.72 -4.75 4.76
CA VAL A 67 3.76 -3.68 5.06
C VAL A 67 4.49 -2.46 5.60
N VAL A 68 4.21 -1.28 5.03
CA VAL A 68 4.69 0.02 5.53
C VAL A 68 3.47 0.87 5.91
N HIS A 69 3.13 0.89 7.19
CA HIS A 69 1.95 1.58 7.69
C HIS A 69 2.24 3.08 7.92
N LEU A 70 1.77 3.93 6.99
CA LEU A 70 1.92 5.39 7.06
C LEU A 70 0.60 6.12 7.32
N ALA A 71 -0.49 5.36 7.48
CA ALA A 71 -1.78 5.92 7.85
C ALA A 71 -1.71 6.42 9.30
N ALA A 72 -1.88 7.73 9.48
CA ALA A 72 -2.01 8.34 10.79
C ALA A 72 -3.48 8.69 11.05
N ARG A 73 -3.89 8.64 12.32
CA ARG A 73 -5.15 9.23 12.76
C ARG A 73 -4.91 10.71 12.99
N GLY A 74 -5.69 11.56 12.32
CA GLY A 74 -5.85 12.97 12.65
C GLY A 74 -7.08 13.16 13.51
#